data_AF-A0A7C8ZVJ0-F1
#
_entry.id   AF-A0A7C8ZVJ0-F1
#
_cell.length_a   1.000
_cell.length_b   1.000
_cell.length_c   1.000
_cell.angle_alpha   90.00
_cell.angle_beta   90.00
_cell.angle_gamma   90.00
#
_symmetry.space_group_name_H-M   'P 1'
#
loop_
_entity.id
_entity.type
_entity.pdbx_description
1 polymer ?
#
loop_
_entity_poly.entity_id
_entity_poly.type
_entity_poly.pdbx_seq_one_letter_code
_entity_poly.pdbx_strand_id
1 'polypeptide(L)'
;ATGEVLAIQLSAEHNVSIESVRQEMHSMHPDDSDIVILKHNVWRVKGLIQVSRSIGDVYLKKAEYNREPLYSRFRLREPFKKPILSSEPAISVHELQPHDQFLIFASDGLWEHLSNQEAVDIVQNNPRNGSARRLVKAALQEAAKKREM
;
A
#
# COMPACT_ATOMS: atom_id res chain seq x y z
N ALA A 1 -11.17 17.16 -30.09
CA ALA A 1 -11.69 15.83 -29.74
C ALA A 1 -10.91 15.36 -28.51
N THR A 2 -11.50 15.45 -27.32
CA THR A 2 -10.89 14.91 -26.10
C THR A 2 -11.15 13.42 -26.07
N GLY A 3 -10.18 12.62 -26.51
CA GLY A 3 -10.24 11.16 -26.36
C GLY A 3 -10.30 10.78 -24.89
N GLU A 4 -10.90 9.63 -24.59
CA GLU A 4 -10.91 9.03 -23.25
C GLU A 4 -9.46 8.71 -22.82
N VAL A 5 -9.08 9.05 -21.58
CA VAL A 5 -7.77 8.67 -21.02
C VAL A 5 -8.00 7.52 -20.03
N LEU A 6 -7.31 6.41 -20.24
CA LEU A 6 -7.45 5.21 -19.44
C LEU A 6 -6.39 5.15 -18.32
N ALA A 7 -6.81 4.72 -17.14
CA ALA A 7 -5.91 4.47 -16.03
C ALA A 7 -5.17 3.14 -16.20
N ILE A 8 -3.84 3.19 -16.15
CA ILE A 8 -2.96 2.01 -16.15
C ILE A 8 -2.17 2.01 -14.84
N GLN A 9 -2.35 0.98 -14.02
CA GLN A 9 -1.59 0.82 -12.77
C GLN A 9 -0.20 0.26 -13.06
N LEU A 10 0.83 0.98 -12.62
CA LEU A 10 2.23 0.62 -12.89
C LEU A 10 2.94 -0.09 -11.73
N SER A 11 2.39 -0.03 -10.52
CA SER A 11 2.94 -0.68 -9.33
C SER A 11 1.93 -1.61 -8.66
N ALA A 12 2.38 -2.81 -8.28
CA ALA A 12 1.61 -3.70 -7.42
C ALA A 12 1.63 -3.21 -5.97
N GLU A 13 0.51 -3.38 -5.28
CA GLU A 13 0.42 -3.11 -3.85
C GLU A 13 0.96 -4.28 -3.04
N HIS A 14 1.79 -3.97 -2.04
CA HIS A 14 2.36 -4.96 -1.12
C HIS A 14 1.58 -4.98 0.19
N ASN A 15 0.25 -5.10 0.09
CA ASN A 15 -0.68 -5.05 1.22
C ASN A 15 -1.35 -6.41 1.43
N VAL A 16 -1.36 -6.92 2.66
CA VAL A 16 -1.96 -8.22 2.99
C VAL A 16 -3.50 -8.21 2.98
N SER A 17 -4.14 -7.08 2.67
CA SER A 17 -5.54 -7.06 2.24
C SER A 17 -5.75 -7.81 0.92
N ILE A 18 -4.70 -7.96 0.11
CA ILE A 18 -4.69 -8.65 -1.18
C ILE A 18 -4.32 -10.12 -0.97
N GLU A 19 -5.14 -11.03 -1.52
CA GLU A 19 -4.98 -12.48 -1.34
C GLU A 19 -3.64 -13.01 -1.87
N SER A 20 -3.20 -12.57 -3.04
CA SER A 20 -1.91 -13.01 -3.61
C SER A 20 -0.72 -12.63 -2.72
N VAL A 21 -0.76 -11.46 -2.07
CA VAL A 21 0.27 -11.03 -1.10
C VAL A 21 0.22 -11.90 0.16
N ARG A 22 -0.98 -12.30 0.62
CA ARG A 22 -1.11 -13.25 1.73
C ARG A 22 -0.48 -14.60 1.39
N GLN A 23 -0.75 -15.11 0.19
CA GLN A 23 -0.20 -16.38 -0.28
C GLN A 23 1.33 -16.32 -0.39
N GLU A 24 1.89 -15.22 -0.92
CA GLU A 24 3.34 -14.97 -0.95
C GLU A 24 3.94 -15.02 0.46
N MET A 25 3.32 -14.33 1.44
CA MET A 25 3.76 -14.34 2.84
C MET A 25 3.75 -15.74 3.44
N HIS A 26 2.67 -16.51 3.26
CA HIS A 26 2.60 -17.89 3.75
C HIS A 26 3.65 -18.79 3.07
N SER A 27 3.91 -18.61 1.77
CA SER A 27 4.92 -19.38 1.06
C SER A 27 6.34 -19.09 1.54
N MET A 28 6.65 -17.84 1.94
CA MET A 28 7.97 -17.47 2.48
C MET A 28 8.16 -17.92 3.94
N HIS A 29 7.06 -18.09 4.66
CA HIS A 29 7.01 -18.43 6.09
C HIS A 29 6.14 -19.68 6.35
N PRO A 30 6.50 -20.86 5.79
CA PRO A 30 5.65 -22.05 5.88
C PRO A 30 5.46 -22.58 7.30
N ASP A 31 6.39 -22.27 8.21
CA ASP A 31 6.36 -22.71 9.61
C ASP A 31 5.69 -21.69 10.56
N ASP A 32 5.21 -20.55 10.04
CA ASP A 32 4.57 -19.49 10.82
C ASP A 32 3.10 -19.35 10.38
N SER A 33 2.21 -20.11 11.03
CA SER A 33 0.76 -20.04 10.75
C SER A 33 0.17 -18.65 10.98
N ASP A 34 0.82 -17.86 11.83
CA ASP A 34 0.37 -16.55 12.29
C ASP A 34 1.10 -15.42 11.56
N ILE A 35 1.76 -15.71 10.44
CA ILE A 35 2.49 -14.71 9.63
C ILE A 35 1.56 -13.58 9.19
N VAL A 36 0.33 -13.92 8.79
CA VAL A 36 -0.74 -12.99 8.46
C VAL A 36 -1.98 -13.36 9.27
N ILE A 37 -2.53 -12.41 10.02
CA ILE A 37 -3.71 -12.62 10.85
C ILE A 37 -4.79 -11.58 10.56
N LEU A 38 -6.05 -12.00 10.64
CA LEU A 38 -7.19 -11.09 10.55
C LEU A 38 -7.49 -10.52 11.94
N LYS A 39 -7.33 -9.21 12.11
CA LYS A 39 -7.56 -8.50 13.39
C LYS A 39 -8.48 -7.32 13.19
N HIS A 40 -9.62 -7.30 13.87
CA HIS A 40 -10.67 -6.28 13.71
C HIS A 40 -11.07 -6.10 12.23
N ASN A 41 -11.33 -7.21 11.52
CA ASN A 41 -11.67 -7.25 10.09
C ASN A 41 -10.59 -6.67 9.15
N VAL A 42 -9.35 -6.51 9.63
CA VAL A 42 -8.22 -6.04 8.82
C VAL A 42 -7.09 -7.06 8.88
N TRP A 43 -6.64 -7.50 7.72
CA TRP A 43 -5.48 -8.40 7.60
C TRP A 43 -4.19 -7.67 7.99
N ARG A 44 -3.36 -8.30 8.82
CA ARG A 44 -2.10 -7.72 9.32
C ARG A 44 -1.00 -8.76 9.41
N VAL A 45 0.21 -8.38 9.01
CA VAL A 45 1.44 -9.13 9.25
C VAL A 45 1.74 -9.14 10.74
N LYS A 46 1.82 -10.35 11.32
CA LYS A 46 1.95 -10.60 12.78
C LYS A 46 1.01 -9.77 13.67
N GLY A 47 -0.12 -9.33 13.13
CA GLY A 47 -1.09 -8.51 13.87
C GLY A 47 -0.73 -7.03 14.04
N LEU A 48 0.34 -6.56 13.40
CA LEU A 48 0.89 -5.21 13.60
C LEU A 48 0.60 -4.30 12.41
N ILE A 49 1.04 -4.67 11.20
CA ILE A 49 1.07 -3.79 10.02
C ILE A 49 0.41 -4.45 8.81
N GLN A 50 -0.13 -3.67 7.88
CA GLN A 50 -0.82 -4.20 6.69
C GLN A 50 0.12 -4.41 5.49
N VAL A 51 1.29 -3.82 5.47
CA VAL A 51 2.24 -3.97 4.36
C VAL A 51 3.17 -5.17 4.59
N SER A 52 3.49 -5.90 3.52
CA SER A 52 4.52 -6.96 3.52
C SER A 52 5.92 -6.42 3.25
N ARG A 53 6.02 -5.17 2.78
CA ARG A 53 7.29 -4.51 2.45
C ARG A 53 7.34 -3.10 3.03
N SER A 54 8.47 -2.73 3.61
CA SER A 54 8.70 -1.37 4.13
C SER A 54 10.18 -1.04 4.16
N ILE A 55 10.51 0.25 4.17
CA ILE A 55 11.80 0.75 4.64
C ILE A 55 11.64 1.08 6.12
N GLY A 56 12.64 0.75 6.96
CA GLY A 56 12.51 0.83 8.41
C GLY A 56 12.01 -0.48 9.02
N ASP A 57 11.15 -0.43 10.03
CA ASP A 57 10.59 -1.58 10.77
C ASP A 57 11.61 -2.69 11.09
N VAL A 58 12.83 -2.28 11.50
CA VAL A 58 13.95 -3.20 11.67
C VAL A 58 13.66 -4.32 12.68
N TYR A 59 12.78 -4.06 13.65
CA TYR A 59 12.31 -5.02 14.65
C TYR A 59 11.49 -6.18 14.07
N LEU A 60 11.02 -6.08 12.84
CA LEU A 60 10.38 -7.16 12.08
C LEU A 60 11.33 -7.82 11.06
N LYS A 61 12.56 -7.32 10.93
CA LYS A 61 13.54 -7.81 9.96
C LYS A 61 14.69 -8.54 10.63
N LYS A 62 15.06 -8.09 11.82
CA LYS A 62 16.17 -8.60 12.60
C LYS A 62 15.73 -8.80 14.05
N ALA A 63 15.76 -10.05 14.50
CA ALA A 63 15.29 -10.43 15.84
C ALA A 63 16.03 -9.69 16.97
N GLU A 64 17.29 -9.30 16.75
CA GLU A 64 18.09 -8.53 17.71
C GLU A 64 17.56 -7.12 18.01
N TYR A 65 16.64 -6.59 17.20
CA TYR A 65 15.96 -5.32 17.45
C TYR A 65 14.54 -5.48 18.02
N ASN A 66 14.04 -6.71 18.13
CA ASN A 66 12.76 -7.02 18.78
C ASN A 66 12.93 -7.07 20.32
N ARG A 67 13.49 -6.01 20.90
CA ARG A 67 13.79 -5.88 22.34
C ARG A 67 13.77 -4.41 22.76
N GLU A 68 13.94 -4.15 24.05
CA GLU A 68 14.04 -2.78 24.57
C GLU A 68 15.15 -2.00 23.84
N PRO A 69 14.93 -0.71 23.51
CA PRO A 69 13.87 0.19 23.99
C PRO A 69 12.55 0.15 23.19
N LEU A 70 12.33 -0.84 22.32
CA LEU A 70 11.07 -0.94 21.56
C LEU A 70 9.85 -1.10 22.48
N TYR A 71 8.84 -0.26 22.28
CA TYR A 71 7.57 -0.35 23.02
C TYR A 71 6.98 -1.76 22.92
N SER A 72 6.50 -2.29 24.04
CA SER A 72 5.95 -3.65 24.14
C SER A 72 4.87 -3.97 23.12
N ARG A 73 4.07 -2.97 22.70
CA ARG A 73 3.04 -3.13 21.66
C ARG A 73 3.57 -3.50 20.27
N PHE A 74 4.84 -3.21 19.98
CA PHE A 74 5.51 -3.55 18.72
C PHE A 74 6.40 -4.79 18.85
N ARG A 75 6.62 -5.29 20.07
CA ARG A 75 7.45 -6.47 20.29
C ARG A 75 6.69 -7.74 19.94
N LEU A 76 7.28 -8.59 19.10
CA LEU A 76 6.78 -9.95 18.89
C LEU A 76 7.17 -10.82 20.09
N ARG A 77 6.23 -11.62 20.58
CA ARG A 77 6.46 -12.54 21.70
C ARG A 77 7.36 -13.70 21.31
N GLU A 78 7.15 -14.20 20.10
CA GLU A 78 7.88 -15.35 19.57
C GLU A 78 9.12 -14.91 18.79
N PRO A 79 10.25 -15.59 18.96
CA PRO A 79 11.45 -15.32 18.17
C PRO A 79 11.24 -15.75 16.72
N PHE A 80 11.80 -14.98 15.79
CA PHE A 80 11.79 -15.29 14.37
C PHE A 80 13.22 -15.39 13.84
N LYS A 81 13.46 -16.29 12.89
CA LYS A 81 14.80 -16.53 12.31
C LYS A 81 15.00 -15.85 10.96
N LYS A 82 13.90 -15.59 10.23
CA LYS A 82 13.91 -14.95 8.91
C LYS A 82 13.24 -13.57 9.00
N PRO A 83 13.68 -12.58 8.22
CA PRO A 83 13.00 -11.29 8.12
C PRO A 83 11.52 -11.49 7.76
N ILE A 84 10.62 -10.85 8.50
CA ILE A 84 9.16 -10.94 8.32
C ILE A 84 8.72 -9.95 7.23
N LEU A 85 9.34 -8.78 7.17
CA LEU A 85 9.11 -7.79 6.13
C LEU A 85 10.32 -7.70 5.20
N SER A 86 10.07 -7.47 3.92
CA SER A 86 11.12 -7.15 2.95
C SER A 86 11.33 -5.63 2.84
N SER A 87 12.57 -5.21 2.58
CA SER A 87 12.87 -3.84 2.09
C SER A 87 13.11 -3.79 0.58
N GLU A 88 13.03 -4.93 -0.10
CA GLU A 88 13.29 -5.03 -1.53
C GLU A 88 12.09 -4.49 -2.33
N PRO A 89 12.29 -3.49 -3.21
CA PRO A 89 11.21 -2.97 -4.03
C PRO A 89 10.79 -4.00 -5.10
N ALA A 90 9.53 -3.93 -5.54
CA ALA A 90 9.16 -4.49 -6.83
C ALA A 90 9.52 -3.48 -7.92
N ILE A 91 10.18 -3.94 -8.98
CA ILE A 91 10.64 -3.11 -10.09
C ILE A 91 9.83 -3.47 -11.33
N SER A 92 9.18 -2.48 -11.93
CA SER A 92 8.53 -2.57 -13.23
C SER A 92 9.12 -1.51 -14.16
N VAL A 93 9.11 -1.78 -15.47
CA VAL A 93 9.59 -0.86 -16.50
C VAL A 93 8.47 -0.69 -17.52
N HIS A 94 8.11 0.55 -17.81
CA HIS A 94 7.15 0.92 -18.84
C HIS A 94 7.82 1.88 -19.82
N GLU A 95 7.81 1.51 -21.10
CA GLU A 95 8.33 2.38 -22.17
C GLU A 95 7.27 3.41 -22.55
N LEU A 96 7.59 4.69 -22.38
CA LEU A 96 6.67 5.79 -22.65
C LEU A 96 6.22 5.78 -24.12
N GLN A 97 4.91 5.79 -24.30
CA GLN A 97 4.29 5.86 -25.62
C GLN A 97 3.87 7.31 -25.93
N PRO A 98 3.79 7.72 -27.21
CA PRO A 98 3.35 9.06 -27.59
C PRO A 98 1.94 9.45 -27.09
N HIS A 99 1.12 8.46 -26.71
CA HIS A 99 -0.23 8.67 -26.19
C HIS A 99 -0.29 8.77 -24.66
N ASP A 100 0.81 8.51 -23.94
CA ASP A 100 0.86 8.63 -22.47
C ASP A 100 0.74 10.12 -22.07
N GLN A 101 -0.28 10.44 -21.27
CA GLN A 101 -0.64 11.84 -20.98
C GLN A 101 0.03 12.41 -19.72
N PHE A 102 0.05 11.64 -18.64
CA PHE A 102 0.57 12.03 -17.34
C PHE A 102 0.74 10.81 -16.43
N LEU A 103 1.46 11.01 -15.32
CA LEU A 103 1.70 10.01 -14.29
C LEU A 103 1.23 10.55 -12.93
N ILE A 104 0.51 9.74 -12.17
CA ILE A 104 0.04 10.07 -10.82
C ILE A 104 0.82 9.22 -9.81
N PHE A 105 1.55 9.87 -8.92
CA PHE A 105 2.09 9.27 -7.70
C PHE A 105 1.34 9.80 -6.50
N ALA A 106 0.87 8.91 -5.63
CA ALA A 106 0.22 9.27 -4.39
C ALA A 106 0.38 8.16 -3.34
N SER A 107 0.24 8.52 -2.07
CA SER A 107 0.15 7.58 -0.96
C SER A 107 -1.21 6.85 -0.95
N ASP A 108 -1.27 5.75 -0.20
CA ASP A 108 -2.50 5.01 0.12
C ASP A 108 -3.67 5.92 0.55
N GLY A 109 -3.40 6.98 1.34
CA GLY A 109 -4.43 7.92 1.76
C GLY A 109 -5.21 8.62 0.62
N LEU A 110 -4.72 8.61 -0.64
CA LEU A 110 -5.52 8.99 -1.80
C LEU A 110 -6.36 7.81 -2.30
N TRP A 111 -5.70 6.66 -2.50
CA TRP A 111 -6.25 5.46 -3.14
C TRP A 111 -7.28 4.71 -2.26
N GLU A 112 -7.30 4.96 -0.96
CA GLU A 112 -8.37 4.50 -0.05
C GLU A 112 -9.73 5.17 -0.34
N HIS A 113 -9.71 6.30 -1.05
CA HIS A 113 -10.89 7.13 -1.30
C HIS A 113 -11.24 7.28 -2.77
N LEU A 114 -10.28 7.11 -3.69
CA LEU A 114 -10.50 7.24 -5.13
C LEU A 114 -9.98 6.02 -5.87
N SER A 115 -10.73 5.55 -6.86
CA SER A 115 -10.23 4.59 -7.84
C SER A 115 -9.22 5.24 -8.80
N ASN A 116 -8.42 4.40 -9.46
CA ASN A 116 -7.43 4.84 -10.45
C ASN A 116 -8.08 5.67 -11.58
N GLN A 117 -9.26 5.24 -12.06
CA GLN A 117 -9.95 5.93 -13.14
C GLN A 117 -10.54 7.27 -12.68
N GLU A 118 -11.14 7.34 -11.49
CA GLU A 118 -11.63 8.62 -10.95
C GLU A 118 -10.50 9.65 -10.81
N ALA A 119 -9.30 9.21 -10.38
CA ALA A 119 -8.14 10.09 -10.32
C ALA A 119 -7.71 10.59 -11.71
N VAL A 120 -7.69 9.71 -12.71
CA VAL A 120 -7.39 10.06 -14.11
C VAL A 120 -8.42 11.04 -14.66
N ASP A 121 -9.71 10.80 -14.43
CA ASP A 121 -10.80 11.65 -14.90
C ASP A 121 -10.74 13.06 -14.27
N ILE A 122 -10.39 13.15 -12.97
CA ILE A 122 -10.18 14.45 -12.31
C ILE A 122 -9.03 15.22 -12.96
N VAL A 123 -7.91 14.56 -13.26
CA VAL A 123 -6.76 15.21 -13.89
C VAL A 123 -7.05 15.60 -15.34
N GLN A 124 -7.69 14.71 -16.10
CA GLN A 124 -8.01 14.93 -17.51
C GLN A 124 -8.98 16.10 -17.71
N ASN A 125 -10.02 16.19 -16.88
CA ASN A 125 -11.10 17.18 -17.05
C ASN A 125 -10.78 18.56 -16.46
N ASN A 126 -9.54 18.81 -16.05
CA ASN A 126 -9.14 20.05 -15.39
C ASN A 126 -7.81 20.61 -15.92
N PRO A 127 -7.53 21.92 -15.76
CA PRO A 127 -6.21 22.48 -16.08
C PRO A 127 -5.10 21.76 -15.32
N ARG A 128 -3.92 21.55 -15.92
CA ARG A 128 -2.80 20.86 -15.24
C ARG A 128 -2.42 21.50 -13.90
N ASN A 129 -2.46 22.82 -13.82
CA ASN A 129 -2.14 23.57 -12.61
C ASN A 129 -3.17 23.29 -11.50
N GLY A 130 -2.68 22.78 -10.36
CA GLY A 130 -3.50 22.47 -9.19
C GLY A 130 -4.11 21.07 -9.18
N SER A 131 -3.69 20.16 -10.08
CA SER A 131 -4.27 18.81 -10.19
C SER A 131 -4.11 18.00 -8.89
N ALA A 132 -2.92 18.02 -8.28
CA ALA A 132 -2.68 17.37 -6.99
C ALA A 132 -3.62 17.90 -5.89
N ARG A 133 -3.83 19.23 -5.82
CA ARG A 133 -4.74 19.83 -4.84
C ARG A 133 -6.20 19.41 -5.06
N ARG A 134 -6.62 19.25 -6.32
CA ARG A 134 -7.97 18.76 -6.65
C ARG A 134 -8.14 17.30 -6.26
N LEU A 135 -7.16 16.44 -6.54
CA LEU A 135 -7.17 15.04 -6.12
C LEU A 135 -7.30 14.92 -4.59
N VAL A 136 -6.50 15.67 -3.83
CA VAL A 136 -6.60 15.70 -2.36
C VAL A 136 -7.97 16.18 -1.88
N LYS A 137 -8.53 17.23 -2.51
CA LYS A 137 -9.88 17.71 -2.16
C LYS A 137 -10.95 16.67 -2.41
N ALA A 138 -10.90 15.97 -3.54
CA ALA A 138 -11.85 14.92 -3.88
C ALA A 138 -11.76 13.74 -2.89
N ALA A 139 -10.55 13.27 -2.57
CA ALA A 139 -10.36 12.22 -1.58
C ALA A 139 -10.88 12.62 -0.19
N LEU A 140 -10.65 13.86 0.26
CA LEU A 140 -11.19 14.36 1.53
C LEU A 140 -12.72 14.43 1.55
N GLN A 141 -13.35 14.81 0.44
CA GLN A 141 -14.80 14.81 0.33
C GLN A 141 -15.38 13.40 0.42
N GLU A 142 -14.74 12.42 -0.23
CA GLU A 142 -15.19 11.04 -0.17
C GLU A 142 -14.95 10.40 1.20
N ALA A 143 -13.82 10.71 1.84
CA ALA A 143 -13.54 10.33 3.23
C ALA A 143 -14.61 10.85 4.20
N ALA A 144 -15.08 12.09 4.00
CA ALA A 144 -16.12 12.69 4.84
C ALA A 144 -17.46 11.95 4.69
N LYS A 145 -17.89 11.65 3.47
CA LYS A 145 -19.14 10.88 3.23
C LYS A 145 -19.10 9.50 3.86
N LYS A 146 -17.97 8.78 3.74
CA LYS A 146 -17.80 7.45 4.35
C LYS A 146 -17.91 7.46 5.88
N ARG A 147 -17.66 8.58 6.53
CA ARG A 147 -17.77 8.74 7.98
C ARG A 147 -19.19 9.07 8.45
N GLU A 148 -20.02 9.63 7.57
CA GLU A 148 -21.41 9.97 7.86
C GLU A 148 -22.38 8.78 7.69
N MET A 149 -21.91 7.67 7.11
CA MET A 149 -22.60 6.38 7.02
C MET A 149 -22.27 5.48 8.21
#